data_AF-A0A9E5TIL4-F1
#
_entry.id   AF-A0A9E5TIL4-F1
#
_cell.length_a   1.000
_cell.length_b   1.000
_cell.length_c   1.000
_cell.angle_alpha   90.00
_cell.angle_beta   90.00
_cell.angle_gamma   90.00
#
_symmetry.space_group_name_H-M   'P 1'
#
loop_
_entity.id
_entity.type
_entity.pdbx_description
1 polymer ?
#
loop_
_entity_poly.entity_id
_entity_poly.type
_entity_poly.pdbx_seq_one_letter_code
_entity_poly.pdbx_strand_id
1 'polypeptide(L)'
;DSTGHKPEYETLWAFGTNLLNDNLKSIVKANEICNEYGLDTISVGATIAFAIECYEEGIISHKEADGLNLTWGNDKAIVALAEKMGRREGFGDVLADGVKVAADQIGRGAERYALHVSGEELPGHDPRFMPALATTYLLDATPGRHTQGGAWPPPGIKVRGTKMKYVYEGQAEDHYKIMTSMHVVNAAGLCMFGYFVYHIDLIPQQLTAATGWDYTLDDIWDIGARIHTIRHAYNLREGHNPLTRNVPGRMVGIPPLEEGRLTGITVDYETMRRELLELLGWDAQTTIPSEDALRRLDMEFLLADAARFEVGAVQSS
;
A
#
# COMPACT_ATOMS: atom_id res chain seq x y z
N ASP A 1 -7.99 -8.23 32.47
CA ASP A 1 -7.86 -6.76 32.43
C ASP A 1 -6.83 -6.41 31.37
N SER A 2 -7.26 -5.93 30.20
CA SER A 2 -6.36 -5.45 29.15
C SER A 2 -6.36 -3.92 29.17
N THR A 3 -5.20 -3.31 29.38
CA THR A 3 -4.99 -1.85 29.33
C THR A 3 -4.62 -1.36 27.91
N GLY A 4 -4.69 -2.24 26.91
CA GLY A 4 -4.30 -1.94 25.53
C GLY A 4 -5.23 -0.96 24.80
N HIS A 5 -4.65 -0.27 23.81
CA HIS A 5 -5.40 0.61 22.92
C HIS A 5 -6.40 -0.18 22.06
N LYS A 6 -7.54 0.45 21.73
CA LYS A 6 -8.52 -0.12 20.82
C LYS A 6 -7.88 -0.35 19.43
N PRO A 7 -8.07 -1.51 18.79
CA PRO A 7 -7.59 -1.73 17.43
C PRO A 7 -8.27 -0.81 16.42
N GLU A 8 -7.52 -0.38 15.42
CA GLU A 8 -8.02 0.32 14.24
C GLU A 8 -8.61 -0.65 13.21
N TYR A 9 -9.23 -0.13 12.15
CA TYR A 9 -9.80 -0.93 11.06
C TYR A 9 -8.81 -1.95 10.49
N GLU A 10 -7.59 -1.50 10.18
CA GLU A 10 -6.55 -2.35 9.58
C GLU A 10 -6.14 -3.49 10.50
N THR A 11 -5.99 -3.23 11.81
CA THR A 11 -5.70 -4.28 12.79
C THR A 11 -6.85 -5.29 12.91
N LEU A 12 -8.10 -4.81 12.88
CA LEU A 12 -9.28 -5.68 12.90
C LEU A 12 -9.36 -6.57 11.66
N TRP A 13 -8.99 -6.04 10.49
CA TRP A 13 -8.90 -6.81 9.26
C TRP A 13 -7.74 -7.81 9.32
N ALA A 14 -6.53 -7.34 9.62
CA ALA A 14 -5.27 -8.09 9.55
C ALA A 14 -5.24 -9.29 10.49
N PHE A 15 -5.78 -9.16 11.71
CA PHE A 15 -5.88 -10.27 12.67
C PHE A 15 -7.25 -10.93 12.72
N GLY A 16 -8.23 -10.39 12.00
CA GLY A 16 -9.60 -10.88 11.96
C GLY A 16 -9.91 -11.59 10.65
N THR A 17 -10.58 -10.88 9.74
CA THR A 17 -11.04 -11.45 8.46
C THR A 17 -9.92 -12.03 7.60
N ASN A 18 -8.72 -11.45 7.64
CA ASN A 18 -7.56 -11.95 6.90
C ASN A 18 -7.08 -13.33 7.38
N LEU A 19 -7.36 -13.69 8.64
CA LEU A 19 -6.96 -14.94 9.27
C LEU A 19 -8.14 -15.88 9.56
N LEU A 20 -9.35 -15.53 9.10
CA LEU A 20 -10.62 -16.17 9.46
C LEU A 20 -10.85 -16.26 10.98
N ASN A 21 -10.40 -15.24 11.72
CA ASN A 21 -10.50 -15.16 13.18
C ASN A 21 -11.62 -14.18 13.59
N ASP A 22 -12.66 -14.68 14.23
CA ASP A 22 -13.78 -13.90 14.74
C ASP A 22 -13.68 -13.59 16.25
N ASN A 23 -12.63 -14.06 16.92
CA ASN A 23 -12.41 -13.84 18.34
C ASN A 23 -11.81 -12.44 18.58
N LEU A 24 -12.68 -11.46 18.83
CA LEU A 24 -12.29 -10.08 19.10
C LEU A 24 -11.30 -9.93 20.27
N LYS A 25 -11.37 -10.78 21.30
CA LYS A 25 -10.42 -10.72 22.43
C LYS A 25 -9.00 -11.07 21.98
N SER A 26 -8.86 -12.04 21.09
CA SER A 26 -7.57 -12.42 20.52
C SER A 26 -7.00 -11.31 19.62
N ILE A 27 -7.85 -10.65 18.83
CA ILE A 27 -7.46 -9.52 17.97
C ILE A 27 -6.95 -8.35 18.83
N VAL A 28 -7.66 -8.03 19.92
CA VAL A 28 -7.22 -7.01 20.88
C VAL A 28 -5.88 -7.39 21.52
N LYS A 29 -5.67 -8.69 21.82
CA LYS A 29 -4.39 -9.15 22.36
C LYS A 29 -3.25 -9.05 21.34
N ALA A 30 -3.49 -9.42 20.09
CA ALA A 30 -2.50 -9.26 19.01
C ALA A 30 -2.15 -7.78 18.78
N ASN A 31 -3.13 -6.89 18.84
CA ASN A 31 -2.90 -5.43 18.81
C ASN A 31 -2.02 -4.96 19.97
N GLU A 32 -2.28 -5.43 21.19
CA GLU A 32 -1.47 -5.10 22.37
C GLU A 32 -0.02 -5.57 22.19
N ILE A 33 0.19 -6.80 21.71
CA ILE A 33 1.53 -7.35 21.41
C ILE A 33 2.24 -6.48 20.38
N CYS A 34 1.59 -6.15 19.25
CA CYS A 34 2.22 -5.31 18.22
C CYS A 34 2.62 -3.94 18.78
N ASN A 35 1.77 -3.32 19.59
CA ASN A 35 2.09 -2.04 20.23
C ASN A 35 3.23 -2.16 21.24
N GLU A 36 3.30 -3.24 22.01
CA GLU A 36 4.35 -3.47 23.02
C GLU A 36 5.72 -3.68 22.38
N TYR A 37 5.78 -4.40 21.26
CA TYR A 37 7.03 -4.67 20.53
C TYR A 37 7.34 -3.66 19.42
N GLY A 38 6.45 -2.71 19.14
CA GLY A 38 6.62 -1.71 18.08
C GLY A 38 6.53 -2.30 16.67
N LEU A 39 5.62 -3.26 16.45
CA LEU A 39 5.38 -3.92 15.17
C LEU A 39 4.18 -3.32 14.45
N ASP A 40 4.24 -3.29 13.11
CA ASP A 40 3.09 -2.95 12.28
C ASP A 40 2.06 -4.09 12.25
N THR A 41 0.80 -3.77 12.56
CA THR A 41 -0.27 -4.78 12.65
C THR A 41 -0.66 -5.35 11.29
N ILE A 42 -0.53 -4.56 10.21
CA ILE A 42 -0.82 -5.00 8.84
C ILE A 42 0.21 -6.06 8.43
N SER A 43 1.51 -5.72 8.48
CA SER A 43 2.60 -6.63 8.12
C SER A 43 2.61 -7.90 8.98
N VAL A 44 2.39 -7.79 10.30
CA VAL A 44 2.32 -8.98 11.16
C VAL A 44 1.13 -9.87 10.78
N GLY A 45 -0.07 -9.32 10.66
CA GLY A 45 -1.26 -10.11 10.32
C GLY A 45 -1.17 -10.74 8.93
N ALA A 46 -0.64 -10.02 7.93
CA ALA A 46 -0.43 -10.54 6.58
C ALA A 46 0.67 -11.61 6.53
N THR A 47 1.76 -11.45 7.28
CA THR A 47 2.82 -12.47 7.36
C THR A 47 2.35 -13.73 8.07
N ILE A 48 1.50 -13.61 9.10
CA ILE A 48 0.86 -14.77 9.74
C ILE A 48 -0.10 -15.46 8.77
N ALA A 49 -0.88 -14.73 7.98
CA ALA A 49 -1.77 -15.30 6.96
C ALA A 49 -0.99 -16.13 5.93
N PHE A 50 0.12 -15.57 5.46
CA PHE A 50 1.08 -16.27 4.59
C PHE A 50 1.60 -17.56 5.24
N ALA A 51 1.98 -17.53 6.52
CA ALA A 51 2.48 -18.71 7.23
C ALA A 51 1.39 -19.78 7.41
N ILE A 52 0.14 -19.38 7.66
CA ILE A 52 -1.00 -20.31 7.73
C ILE A 52 -1.27 -20.95 6.37
N GLU A 53 -1.27 -20.18 5.28
CA GLU A 53 -1.48 -20.71 3.93
C GLU A 53 -0.35 -21.67 3.52
N CYS A 54 0.90 -21.31 3.80
CA CYS A 54 2.05 -22.21 3.58
C CYS A 54 1.97 -23.49 4.43
N TYR A 55 1.40 -23.42 5.64
CA TYR A 55 1.18 -24.59 6.49
C TYR A 55 0.07 -25.49 5.94
N GLU A 56 -1.04 -24.91 5.48
CA GLU A 56 -2.15 -25.62 4.84
C GLU A 56 -1.70 -26.37 3.58
N GLU A 57 -0.83 -25.74 2.79
CA GLU A 57 -0.27 -26.29 1.55
C GLU A 57 0.91 -27.26 1.80
N GLY A 58 1.24 -27.53 3.06
CA GLY A 58 2.29 -28.47 3.45
C GLY A 58 3.72 -27.98 3.22
N ILE A 59 3.92 -26.70 2.93
CA ILE A 59 5.23 -26.06 2.78
C ILE A 59 5.90 -25.93 4.15
N ILE A 60 5.15 -25.53 5.18
CA ILE A 60 5.63 -25.47 6.56
C ILE A 60 5.09 -26.68 7.33
N SER A 61 5.97 -27.46 7.94
CA SER A 61 5.56 -28.56 8.82
C SER A 61 5.24 -28.10 10.25
N HIS A 62 4.47 -28.90 10.99
CA HIS A 62 4.23 -28.70 12.43
C HIS A 62 5.52 -28.56 13.25
N LYS A 63 6.59 -29.24 12.85
CA LYS A 63 7.89 -29.12 13.52
C LYS A 63 8.56 -27.77 13.24
N GLU A 64 8.52 -27.30 12.00
CA GLU A 64 9.08 -26.00 11.61
C GLU A 64 8.30 -24.84 12.24
N ALA A 65 6.98 -25.00 12.42
CA ALA A 65 6.12 -24.05 13.12
C ALA A 65 6.25 -24.09 14.66
N ASP A 66 7.35 -24.63 15.22
CA ASP A 66 7.56 -24.81 16.67
C ASP A 66 6.44 -25.56 17.41
N GLY A 67 5.74 -26.46 16.72
CA GLY A 67 4.59 -27.18 17.26
C GLY A 67 3.30 -26.36 17.34
N LEU A 68 3.25 -25.18 16.72
CA LEU A 68 2.01 -24.43 16.55
C LEU A 68 1.16 -25.07 15.46
N ASN A 69 -0.13 -25.23 15.74
CA ASN A 69 -1.10 -25.66 14.73
C ASN A 69 -1.60 -24.44 13.93
N LEU A 70 -0.88 -24.07 12.87
CA LEU A 70 -1.16 -22.90 12.03
C LEU A 70 -2.32 -23.14 11.06
N THR A 71 -3.53 -23.30 11.60
CA THR A 71 -4.78 -23.42 10.81
C THR A 71 -5.56 -22.11 10.84
N TRP A 72 -6.28 -21.81 9.76
CA TRP A 72 -7.19 -20.66 9.69
C TRP A 72 -8.14 -20.60 10.89
N GLY A 73 -8.31 -19.40 11.45
CA GLY A 73 -9.16 -19.14 12.61
C GLY A 73 -8.62 -19.62 13.96
N ASN A 74 -7.41 -20.22 14.03
CA ASN A 74 -6.83 -20.64 15.31
C ASN A 74 -6.25 -19.43 16.08
N ASP A 75 -7.11 -18.76 16.83
CA ASP A 75 -6.81 -17.54 17.59
C ASP A 75 -5.61 -17.68 18.54
N LYS A 76 -5.45 -18.84 19.17
CA LYS A 76 -4.32 -19.10 20.09
C LYS A 76 -2.99 -19.17 19.36
N ALA A 77 -2.96 -19.84 18.20
CA ALA A 77 -1.74 -19.93 17.39
C ALA A 77 -1.36 -18.58 16.79
N ILE A 78 -2.35 -17.80 16.34
CA ILE A 78 -2.15 -16.44 15.82
C ILE A 78 -1.50 -15.54 16.88
N VAL A 79 -2.07 -15.49 18.09
CA VAL A 79 -1.53 -14.65 19.19
C VAL A 79 -0.14 -15.13 19.60
N ALA A 80 0.08 -16.44 19.73
CA ALA A 80 1.39 -16.99 20.10
C ALA A 80 2.46 -16.68 19.04
N LEU A 81 2.11 -16.76 17.74
CA LEU A 81 3.04 -16.45 16.67
C LEU A 81 3.37 -14.96 16.61
N ALA A 82 2.38 -14.07 16.81
CA ALA A 82 2.62 -12.63 16.92
C ALA A 82 3.60 -12.29 18.06
N GLU A 83 3.45 -12.93 19.23
CA GLU A 83 4.39 -12.75 20.35
C GLU A 83 5.79 -13.28 20.01
N LYS A 84 5.88 -14.46 19.38
CA LYS A 84 7.16 -15.02 18.93
C LYS A 84 7.86 -14.14 17.90
N MET A 85 7.12 -13.48 17.00
CA MET A 85 7.67 -12.51 16.05
C MET A 85 8.26 -11.31 16.78
N GLY A 86 7.53 -10.71 17.73
CA GLY A 86 8.02 -9.59 18.52
C GLY A 86 9.26 -9.90 19.36
N ARG A 87 9.39 -11.16 19.82
CA ARG A 87 10.54 -11.65 20.58
C ARG A 87 11.66 -12.22 19.72
N ARG A 88 11.45 -12.38 18.41
CA ARG A 88 12.33 -13.11 17.49
C ARG A 88 12.71 -14.50 18.01
N GLU A 89 11.71 -15.28 18.43
CA GLU A 89 11.92 -16.60 19.03
C GLU A 89 11.44 -17.73 18.11
N GLY A 90 12.36 -18.63 17.73
CA GLY A 90 12.06 -19.81 16.91
C GLY A 90 11.50 -19.42 15.55
N PHE A 91 10.37 -20.00 15.15
CA PHE A 91 9.70 -19.68 13.89
C PHE A 91 9.27 -18.21 13.78
N GLY A 92 9.11 -17.51 14.91
CA GLY A 92 8.86 -16.07 14.90
C GLY A 92 10.00 -15.25 14.30
N ASP A 93 11.25 -15.68 14.43
CA ASP A 93 12.41 -14.98 13.86
C ASP A 93 12.44 -15.07 12.32
N VAL A 94 12.02 -16.21 11.77
CA VAL A 94 11.87 -16.42 10.31
C VAL A 94 10.89 -15.43 9.70
N LEU A 95 9.84 -15.07 10.44
CA LEU A 95 8.77 -14.17 9.99
C LEU A 95 9.02 -12.70 10.35
N ALA A 96 9.95 -12.40 11.25
CA ALA A 96 10.09 -11.07 11.86
C ALA A 96 10.56 -9.98 10.88
N ASP A 97 11.13 -10.36 9.74
CA ASP A 97 11.59 -9.43 8.68
C ASP A 97 10.59 -9.28 7.51
N GLY A 98 9.34 -9.71 7.72
CA GLY A 98 8.24 -9.56 6.77
C GLY A 98 8.13 -10.68 5.74
N VAL A 99 7.03 -10.66 4.98
CA VAL A 99 6.59 -11.78 4.14
C VAL A 99 7.55 -12.07 2.99
N LYS A 100 8.19 -11.04 2.43
CA LYS A 100 9.16 -11.20 1.33
C LYS A 100 10.38 -11.98 1.80
N VAL A 101 10.97 -11.55 2.93
CA VAL A 101 12.15 -12.20 3.51
C VAL A 101 11.81 -13.60 4.02
N ALA A 102 10.64 -13.75 4.65
CA ALA A 102 10.16 -15.05 5.12
C ALA A 102 9.98 -16.04 3.95
N ALA A 103 9.38 -15.61 2.84
CA ALA A 103 9.20 -16.45 1.66
C ALA A 103 10.54 -16.89 1.06
N ASP A 104 11.52 -16.00 0.97
CA ASP A 104 12.87 -16.32 0.49
C ASP A 104 13.56 -17.35 1.41
N GLN A 105 13.43 -17.20 2.74
CA GLN A 105 14.03 -18.12 3.71
C GLN A 105 13.35 -19.49 3.72
N ILE A 106 12.01 -19.54 3.62
CA ILE A 106 11.23 -20.78 3.63
C ILE A 106 11.41 -21.55 2.32
N GLY A 107 11.49 -20.83 1.20
CA GLY A 107 11.60 -21.38 -0.15
C GLY A 107 10.45 -22.31 -0.50
N ARG A 108 10.73 -23.35 -1.32
CA ARG A 108 9.77 -24.43 -1.65
C ARG A 108 8.45 -23.95 -2.29
N GLY A 109 8.46 -22.83 -2.99
CA GLY A 109 7.26 -22.28 -3.62
C GLY A 109 6.45 -21.33 -2.73
N ALA A 110 6.96 -20.99 -1.53
CA ALA A 110 6.30 -20.08 -0.60
C ALA A 110 6.04 -18.70 -1.23
N GLU A 111 6.89 -18.24 -2.15
CA GLU A 111 6.75 -16.95 -2.84
C GLU A 111 5.38 -16.76 -3.52
N ARG A 112 4.69 -17.85 -3.88
CA ARG A 112 3.34 -17.82 -4.49
C ARG A 112 2.25 -17.33 -3.53
N TYR A 113 2.51 -17.42 -2.23
CA TYR A 113 1.57 -17.07 -1.16
C TYR A 113 1.93 -15.73 -0.50
N ALA A 114 3.07 -15.13 -0.86
CA ALA A 114 3.56 -13.87 -0.30
C ALA A 114 2.90 -12.66 -0.98
N LEU A 115 1.86 -12.09 -0.35
CA LEU A 115 1.13 -10.93 -0.87
C LEU A 115 1.77 -9.60 -0.43
N HIS A 116 2.72 -9.11 -1.22
CA HIS A 116 3.38 -7.82 -1.01
C HIS A 116 3.58 -7.05 -2.30
N VAL A 117 3.92 -5.75 -2.24
CA VAL A 117 4.47 -4.99 -3.36
C VAL A 117 5.83 -4.45 -2.93
N SER A 118 6.90 -4.93 -3.57
CA SER A 118 8.30 -4.58 -3.24
C SER A 118 8.76 -4.85 -1.79
N GLY A 119 8.01 -5.64 -1.04
CA GLY A 119 8.33 -6.03 0.34
C GLY A 119 7.32 -5.52 1.35
N GLU A 120 6.50 -4.52 1.01
CA GLU A 120 5.40 -4.06 1.87
C GLU A 120 4.17 -4.94 1.66
N GLU A 121 3.64 -5.52 2.73
CA GLU A 121 2.40 -6.29 2.71
C GLU A 121 1.19 -5.43 2.32
N LEU A 122 0.20 -6.05 1.67
CA LEU A 122 -1.01 -5.36 1.26
C LEU A 122 -1.93 -5.03 2.46
N PRO A 123 -2.62 -3.88 2.45
CA PRO A 123 -3.54 -3.50 3.52
C PRO A 123 -4.95 -4.05 3.25
N GLY A 124 -5.89 -3.79 4.16
CA GLY A 124 -7.26 -4.31 4.15
C GLY A 124 -8.21 -3.74 3.10
N HIS A 125 -7.69 -3.29 1.97
CA HIS A 125 -8.47 -2.66 0.90
C HIS A 125 -8.18 -3.31 -0.45
N ASP A 126 -9.21 -3.96 -1.00
CA ASP A 126 -9.15 -4.77 -2.22
C ASP A 126 -9.24 -3.90 -3.50
N PRO A 127 -8.19 -3.86 -4.34
CA PRO A 127 -8.22 -3.12 -5.59
C PRO A 127 -9.27 -3.62 -6.59
N ARG A 128 -9.72 -4.88 -6.51
CA ARG A 128 -10.83 -5.38 -7.34
C ARG A 128 -12.16 -4.71 -7.00
N PHE A 129 -12.30 -4.21 -5.77
CA PHE A 129 -13.43 -3.36 -5.39
C PHE A 129 -13.16 -1.88 -5.71
N MET A 130 -11.93 -1.42 -5.46
CA MET A 130 -11.51 -0.03 -5.65
C MET A 130 -10.25 0.07 -6.53
N PRO A 131 -10.40 0.05 -7.87
CA PRO A 131 -9.29 -0.10 -8.81
C PRO A 131 -8.16 0.92 -8.67
N ALA A 132 -8.47 2.16 -8.31
CA ALA A 132 -7.47 3.21 -8.16
C ALA A 132 -6.39 2.89 -7.10
N LEU A 133 -6.70 2.02 -6.12
CA LEU A 133 -5.71 1.55 -5.15
C LEU A 133 -4.61 0.70 -5.79
N ALA A 134 -4.88 -0.02 -6.89
CA ALA A 134 -3.84 -0.76 -7.61
C ALA A 134 -2.76 0.21 -8.12
N THR A 135 -3.18 1.36 -8.65
CA THR A 135 -2.26 2.43 -9.08
C THR A 135 -1.50 3.00 -7.89
N THR A 136 -2.16 3.30 -6.76
CA THR A 136 -1.50 3.83 -5.56
C THR A 136 -0.46 2.85 -5.02
N TYR A 137 -0.83 1.56 -4.86
CA TYR A 137 0.07 0.54 -4.33
C TYR A 137 1.28 0.31 -5.22
N LEU A 138 1.12 0.47 -6.54
CA LEU A 138 2.18 0.23 -7.51
C LEU A 138 3.09 1.46 -7.74
N LEU A 139 2.52 2.66 -7.88
CA LEU A 139 3.26 3.85 -8.30
C LEU A 139 3.73 4.74 -7.15
N ASP A 140 3.08 4.72 -5.99
CA ASP A 140 3.54 5.58 -4.90
C ASP A 140 4.95 5.19 -4.45
N ALA A 141 5.74 6.18 -4.00
CA ALA A 141 7.10 5.92 -3.55
C ALA A 141 7.14 4.94 -2.36
N THR A 142 6.07 4.87 -1.56
CA THR A 142 5.83 3.82 -0.56
C THR A 142 4.82 2.79 -1.11
N PRO A 143 5.28 1.64 -1.64
CA PRO A 143 4.40 0.65 -2.25
C PRO A 143 3.44 0.03 -1.23
N GLY A 144 2.36 -0.60 -1.71
CA GLY A 144 1.46 -1.36 -0.84
C GLY A 144 0.70 -0.52 0.21
N ARG A 145 0.61 0.80 0.07
CA ARG A 145 0.03 1.68 1.09
C ARG A 145 -1.26 2.36 0.65
N HIS A 146 -2.33 2.23 1.43
CA HIS A 146 -3.66 2.80 1.13
C HIS A 146 -3.81 4.28 1.53
N THR A 147 -2.92 4.79 2.39
CA THR A 147 -2.98 6.16 2.93
C THR A 147 -2.33 7.23 2.06
N GLN A 148 -1.93 6.87 0.82
CA GLN A 148 -1.27 7.78 -0.13
C GLN A 148 -2.24 8.41 -1.14
N GLY A 149 -3.55 8.24 -0.94
CA GLY A 149 -4.57 8.78 -1.83
C GLY A 149 -4.87 7.88 -3.01
N GLY A 150 -5.32 8.47 -4.12
CA GLY A 150 -5.85 7.75 -5.29
C GLY A 150 -7.27 7.19 -5.10
N ALA A 151 -7.74 7.10 -3.86
CA ALA A 151 -9.05 6.62 -3.46
C ALA A 151 -9.70 7.56 -2.42
N TRP A 152 -11.01 7.43 -2.22
CA TRP A 152 -11.80 8.20 -1.25
C TRP A 152 -11.59 9.72 -1.33
N PRO A 153 -12.10 10.37 -2.40
CA PRO A 153 -12.00 11.82 -2.51
C PRO A 153 -12.74 12.52 -1.36
N PRO A 154 -12.20 13.64 -0.85
CA PRO A 154 -12.88 14.46 0.12
C PRO A 154 -14.04 15.22 -0.56
N PRO A 155 -15.00 15.73 0.22
CA PRO A 155 -16.03 16.61 -0.31
C PRO A 155 -15.45 17.75 -1.16
N GLY A 156 -16.04 18.00 -2.32
CA GLY A 156 -15.65 19.09 -3.22
C GLY A 156 -14.71 18.70 -4.38
N ILE A 157 -13.95 17.60 -4.28
CA ILE A 157 -13.24 17.07 -5.46
C ILE A 157 -14.26 16.44 -6.41
N LYS A 158 -14.36 16.98 -7.62
CA LYS A 158 -15.17 16.39 -8.70
C LYS A 158 -14.43 15.18 -9.27
N VAL A 159 -14.98 14.00 -9.04
CA VAL A 159 -14.52 12.73 -9.64
C VAL A 159 -15.61 12.10 -10.49
N ARG A 160 -15.24 11.18 -11.40
CA ARG A 160 -16.19 10.49 -12.31
C ARG A 160 -17.21 9.58 -11.60
N GLY A 161 -17.04 9.36 -10.29
CA GLY A 161 -18.00 8.72 -9.40
C GLY A 161 -18.02 7.18 -9.48
N THR A 162 -18.74 6.54 -8.55
CA THR A 162 -18.69 5.08 -8.31
C THR A 162 -19.30 4.23 -9.43
N LYS A 163 -20.14 4.80 -10.30
CA LYS A 163 -20.76 4.08 -11.44
C LYS A 163 -19.75 3.73 -12.54
N MET A 164 -18.62 4.45 -12.58
CA MET A 164 -17.56 4.27 -13.58
C MET A 164 -16.36 3.50 -13.01
N LYS A 165 -16.52 2.82 -11.86
CA LYS A 165 -15.39 2.18 -11.16
C LYS A 165 -14.58 1.18 -11.99
N TYR A 166 -15.21 0.52 -12.97
CA TYR A 166 -14.58 -0.48 -13.85
C TYR A 166 -14.32 0.04 -15.28
N VAL A 167 -14.35 1.35 -15.47
CA VAL A 167 -13.90 2.00 -16.70
C VAL A 167 -12.50 2.55 -16.43
N TYR A 168 -11.48 1.84 -16.90
CA TYR A 168 -10.09 2.08 -16.51
C TYR A 168 -9.43 3.22 -17.29
N GLU A 169 -9.94 3.61 -18.45
CA GLU A 169 -9.45 4.80 -19.15
C GLU A 169 -9.93 6.11 -18.52
N GLY A 170 -9.14 7.16 -18.69
CA GLY A 170 -9.40 8.52 -18.22
C GLY A 170 -9.38 8.70 -16.70
N GLN A 171 -8.73 7.79 -15.95
CA GLN A 171 -8.69 7.86 -14.47
C GLN A 171 -7.62 8.78 -13.92
N ALA A 172 -6.63 9.13 -14.73
CA ALA A 172 -5.42 9.82 -14.27
C ALA A 172 -5.70 11.13 -13.54
N GLU A 173 -6.61 11.97 -14.04
CA GLU A 173 -6.89 13.28 -13.43
C GLU A 173 -7.56 13.15 -12.05
N ASP A 174 -8.51 12.21 -11.91
CA ASP A 174 -9.16 11.92 -10.62
C ASP A 174 -8.11 11.44 -9.61
N HIS A 175 -7.25 10.50 -10.02
CA HIS A 175 -6.19 9.96 -9.18
C HIS A 175 -5.18 11.04 -8.78
N TYR A 176 -4.71 11.84 -9.75
CA TYR A 176 -3.76 12.93 -9.56
C TYR A 176 -4.24 13.91 -8.49
N LYS A 177 -5.48 14.40 -8.59
CA LYS A 177 -6.03 15.36 -7.62
C LYS A 177 -6.10 14.78 -6.21
N ILE A 178 -6.57 13.54 -6.06
CA ILE A 178 -6.70 12.90 -4.75
C ILE A 178 -5.32 12.63 -4.13
N MET A 179 -4.39 12.06 -4.91
CA MET A 179 -3.04 11.73 -4.47
C MET A 179 -2.25 12.97 -4.08
N THR A 180 -2.23 14.00 -4.94
CA THR A 180 -1.46 15.23 -4.67
C THR A 180 -2.00 16.00 -3.48
N SER A 181 -3.33 16.10 -3.32
CA SER A 181 -3.91 16.68 -2.11
C SER A 181 -3.53 15.89 -0.85
N MET A 182 -3.50 14.55 -0.91
CA MET A 182 -3.05 13.72 0.22
C MET A 182 -1.58 13.95 0.58
N HIS A 183 -0.69 14.10 -0.41
CA HIS A 183 0.72 14.42 -0.16
C HIS A 183 0.88 15.74 0.58
N VAL A 184 0.08 16.76 0.24
CA VAL A 184 0.09 18.04 0.98
C VAL A 184 -0.45 17.89 2.40
N VAL A 185 -1.55 17.17 2.59
CA VAL A 185 -2.12 16.89 3.93
C VAL A 185 -1.07 16.22 4.83
N ASN A 186 -0.40 15.20 4.31
CA ASN A 186 0.66 14.49 5.02
C ASN A 186 1.86 15.41 5.34
N ALA A 187 2.33 16.20 4.37
CA ALA A 187 3.45 17.13 4.56
C ALA A 187 3.12 18.28 5.53
N ALA A 188 1.87 18.73 5.56
CA ALA A 188 1.38 19.75 6.49
C ALA A 188 1.21 19.23 7.93
N GLY A 189 1.39 17.93 8.16
CA GLY A 189 1.15 17.30 9.46
C GLY A 189 -0.33 17.23 9.84
N LEU A 190 -1.23 17.31 8.86
CA LEU A 190 -2.66 17.22 9.06
C LEU A 190 -3.12 15.75 9.06
N CYS A 191 -4.15 15.46 9.86
CA CYS A 191 -4.74 14.13 9.87
C CYS A 191 -5.56 13.88 8.60
N MET A 192 -5.28 12.76 7.94
CA MET A 192 -6.04 12.26 6.78
C MET A 192 -7.56 12.18 7.04
N PHE A 193 -7.98 11.87 8.27
CA PHE A 193 -9.42 11.83 8.57
C PHE A 193 -10.08 13.20 8.55
N GLY A 194 -9.33 14.28 8.86
CA GLY A 194 -9.81 15.65 8.66
C GLY A 194 -10.02 15.95 7.17
N TYR A 195 -9.09 15.53 6.33
CA TYR A 195 -9.20 15.62 4.88
C TYR A 195 -10.47 14.95 4.34
N PHE A 196 -10.79 13.73 4.79
CA PHE A 196 -11.98 13.01 4.29
C PHE A 196 -13.33 13.64 4.66
N VAL A 197 -13.39 14.50 5.68
CA VAL A 197 -14.66 15.07 6.16
C VAL A 197 -14.85 16.54 5.80
N TYR A 198 -13.77 17.27 5.53
CA TYR A 198 -13.84 18.68 5.19
C TYR A 198 -13.87 18.92 3.68
N HIS A 199 -14.44 20.06 3.28
CA HIS A 199 -14.41 20.46 1.87
C HIS A 199 -12.97 20.71 1.42
N ILE A 200 -12.62 20.31 0.20
CA ILE A 200 -11.25 20.40 -0.33
C ILE A 200 -10.66 21.82 -0.25
N ASP A 201 -11.51 22.84 -0.39
CA ASP A 201 -11.11 24.26 -0.27
C ASP A 201 -10.55 24.61 1.11
N LEU A 202 -10.78 23.80 2.15
CA LEU A 202 -10.21 24.04 3.48
C LEU A 202 -8.71 23.78 3.54
N ILE A 203 -8.14 22.93 2.67
CA ILE A 203 -6.67 22.72 2.64
C ILE A 203 -5.93 24.04 2.37
N PRO A 204 -6.15 24.73 1.23
CA PRO A 204 -5.46 25.99 0.99
C PRO A 204 -5.85 27.06 2.02
N GLN A 205 -7.11 27.15 2.45
CA GLN A 205 -7.53 28.16 3.44
C GLN A 205 -6.81 27.99 4.78
N GLN A 206 -6.67 26.77 5.28
CA GLN A 206 -5.98 26.48 6.54
C GLN A 206 -4.48 26.78 6.44
N LEU A 207 -3.85 26.39 5.33
CA LEU A 207 -2.43 26.68 5.08
C LEU A 207 -2.18 28.19 4.97
N THR A 208 -3.05 28.92 4.25
CA THR A 208 -2.97 30.38 4.15
C THR A 208 -3.11 31.04 5.51
N ALA A 209 -4.11 30.63 6.30
CA ALA A 209 -4.33 31.18 7.63
C ALA A 209 -3.16 30.90 8.60
N ALA A 210 -2.54 29.72 8.51
CA ALA A 210 -1.46 29.32 9.43
C ALA A 210 -0.09 29.91 9.05
N THR A 211 0.20 30.05 7.75
CA THR A 211 1.53 30.44 7.26
C THR A 211 1.62 31.90 6.81
N GLY A 212 0.49 32.50 6.44
CA GLY A 212 0.44 33.85 5.84
C GLY A 212 0.81 33.89 4.35
N TRP A 213 0.97 32.75 3.68
CA TRP A 213 1.16 32.68 2.22
C TRP A 213 -0.16 32.33 1.53
N ASP A 214 -0.48 32.99 0.42
CA ASP A 214 -1.71 32.72 -0.30
C ASP A 214 -1.60 31.40 -1.09
N TYR A 215 -2.46 30.44 -0.77
CA TYR A 215 -2.62 29.18 -1.50
C TYR A 215 -3.97 29.10 -2.20
N THR A 216 -3.95 28.55 -3.41
CA THR A 216 -5.10 28.08 -4.19
C THR A 216 -5.11 26.55 -4.28
N LEU A 217 -6.16 25.96 -4.83
CA LEU A 217 -6.18 24.51 -5.07
C LEU A 217 -5.16 24.06 -6.11
N ASP A 218 -4.89 24.88 -7.13
CA ASP A 218 -3.89 24.58 -8.13
C ASP A 218 -2.50 24.52 -7.49
N ASP A 219 -2.20 25.44 -6.55
CA ASP A 219 -0.97 25.39 -5.75
C ASP A 219 -0.88 24.08 -4.94
N ILE A 220 -1.98 23.63 -4.33
CA ILE A 220 -2.01 22.35 -3.58
C ILE A 220 -1.65 21.17 -4.50
N TRP A 221 -2.20 21.12 -5.71
CA TRP A 221 -1.92 20.03 -6.63
C TRP A 221 -0.48 20.08 -7.16
N ASP A 222 0.07 21.26 -7.46
CA ASP A 222 1.47 21.39 -7.88
C ASP A 222 2.45 21.10 -6.73
N ILE A 223 2.17 21.53 -5.49
CA ILE A 223 2.97 21.14 -4.30
C ILE A 223 2.92 19.61 -4.12
N GLY A 224 1.74 19.00 -4.20
CA GLY A 224 1.60 17.56 -4.08
C GLY A 224 2.33 16.80 -5.19
N ALA A 225 2.32 17.32 -6.43
CA ALA A 225 3.07 16.76 -7.55
C ALA A 225 4.59 16.87 -7.33
N ARG A 226 5.08 17.97 -6.74
CA ARG A 226 6.48 18.10 -6.33
C ARG A 226 6.88 17.06 -5.29
N ILE A 227 6.05 16.86 -4.26
CA ILE A 227 6.29 15.85 -3.22
C ILE A 227 6.31 14.44 -3.81
N HIS A 228 5.35 14.12 -4.69
CA HIS A 228 5.32 12.81 -5.36
C HIS A 228 6.57 12.60 -6.24
N THR A 229 6.95 13.61 -7.02
CA THR A 229 8.10 13.56 -7.94
C THR A 229 9.43 13.43 -7.21
N ILE A 230 9.67 14.16 -6.12
CA ILE A 230 10.95 14.04 -5.39
C ILE A 230 11.09 12.69 -4.71
N ARG A 231 10.00 12.14 -4.15
CA ARG A 231 10.01 10.81 -3.53
C ARG A 231 10.25 9.72 -4.57
N HIS A 232 9.66 9.86 -5.75
CA HIS A 232 9.89 8.95 -6.88
C HIS A 232 11.33 9.05 -7.43
N ALA A 233 11.85 10.25 -7.64
CA ALA A 233 13.22 10.47 -8.09
C ALA A 233 14.25 9.90 -7.10
N TYR A 234 13.99 10.01 -5.79
CA TYR A 234 14.78 9.33 -4.77
C TYR A 234 14.80 7.82 -5.01
N ASN A 235 13.63 7.18 -5.17
CA ASN A 235 13.54 5.76 -5.42
C ASN A 235 14.29 5.33 -6.69
N LEU A 236 14.15 6.08 -7.79
CA LEU A 236 14.89 5.80 -9.03
C LEU A 236 16.40 5.88 -8.86
N ARG A 237 16.89 6.85 -8.08
CA ARG A 237 18.32 6.99 -7.75
C ARG A 237 18.82 5.80 -6.93
N GLU A 238 17.99 5.26 -6.05
CA GLU A 238 18.32 4.09 -5.21
C GLU A 238 18.05 2.74 -5.89
N GLY A 239 17.73 2.71 -7.19
CA GLY A 239 17.50 1.45 -7.91
C GLY A 239 16.08 0.86 -7.77
N HIS A 240 15.14 1.65 -7.26
CA HIS A 240 13.75 1.23 -7.03
C HIS A 240 12.80 1.82 -8.08
N ASN A 241 12.65 1.12 -9.20
CA ASN A 241 11.69 1.50 -10.24
C ASN A 241 10.30 0.84 -10.02
N PRO A 242 9.19 1.60 -10.02
CA PRO A 242 7.84 1.06 -9.93
C PRO A 242 7.51 -0.03 -10.96
N LEU A 243 8.13 -0.01 -12.14
CA LEU A 243 7.89 -1.00 -13.20
C LEU A 243 8.52 -2.37 -12.92
N THR A 244 9.48 -2.45 -11.99
CA THR A 244 10.09 -3.73 -11.58
C THR A 244 9.46 -4.30 -10.31
N ARG A 245 8.43 -3.65 -9.76
CA ARG A 245 7.74 -4.14 -8.56
C ARG A 245 6.88 -5.34 -8.93
N ASN A 246 6.81 -6.31 -8.02
CA ASN A 246 5.87 -7.41 -8.18
C ASN A 246 4.44 -6.90 -8.00
N VAL A 247 3.52 -7.41 -8.81
CA VAL A 247 2.08 -7.19 -8.67
C VAL A 247 1.47 -8.55 -8.35
N PRO A 248 1.08 -8.83 -7.09
CA PRO A 248 0.46 -10.11 -6.77
C PRO A 248 -0.80 -10.32 -7.62
N GLY A 249 -0.86 -11.39 -8.42
CA GLY A 249 -1.99 -11.62 -9.33
C GLY A 249 -3.34 -11.59 -8.60
N ARG A 250 -3.40 -12.14 -7.37
CA ARG A 250 -4.58 -12.11 -6.51
C ARG A 250 -5.08 -10.69 -6.19
N MET A 251 -4.18 -9.71 -6.09
CA MET A 251 -4.50 -8.30 -5.82
C MET A 251 -5.33 -7.67 -6.96
N VAL A 252 -5.06 -8.08 -8.20
CA VAL A 252 -5.69 -7.51 -9.41
C VAL A 252 -6.64 -8.48 -10.10
N GLY A 253 -6.90 -9.65 -9.51
CA GLY A 253 -7.84 -10.64 -10.05
C GLY A 253 -7.26 -11.44 -11.22
N ILE A 254 -6.03 -11.91 -11.09
CA ILE A 254 -5.36 -12.82 -12.04
C ILE A 254 -4.91 -14.09 -11.28
N PRO A 255 -5.64 -15.22 -11.38
CA PRO A 255 -6.97 -15.35 -11.98
C PRO A 255 -8.06 -14.63 -11.18
N PRO A 256 -9.21 -14.30 -11.81
CA PRO A 256 -10.32 -13.64 -11.11
C PRO A 256 -10.99 -14.58 -10.10
N LEU A 257 -11.68 -14.00 -9.12
CA LEU A 257 -12.48 -14.78 -8.18
C LEU A 257 -13.62 -15.52 -8.89
N GLU A 258 -13.89 -16.74 -8.45
CA GLU A 258 -14.98 -17.58 -8.96
C GLU A 258 -16.31 -17.30 -8.24
N GLU A 259 -16.28 -16.71 -7.03
CA GLU A 259 -17.45 -16.45 -6.20
C GLU A 259 -17.40 -15.10 -5.47
N GLY A 260 -18.56 -14.69 -4.92
CA GLY A 260 -18.71 -13.44 -4.16
C GLY A 260 -19.09 -12.23 -5.01
N ARG A 261 -19.00 -11.02 -4.42
CA ARG A 261 -19.42 -9.77 -5.07
C ARG A 261 -18.45 -9.24 -6.12
N LEU A 262 -17.26 -9.82 -6.19
CA LEU A 262 -16.16 -9.44 -7.07
C LEU A 262 -15.83 -10.54 -8.08
N THR A 263 -16.73 -11.52 -8.27
CA THR A 263 -16.58 -12.59 -9.28
C THR A 263 -16.28 -12.01 -10.66
N GLY A 264 -15.28 -12.58 -11.34
CA GLY A 264 -14.93 -12.22 -12.71
C GLY A 264 -14.26 -10.86 -12.87
N ILE A 265 -13.94 -10.14 -11.78
CA ILE A 265 -13.25 -8.85 -11.86
C ILE A 265 -11.75 -9.04 -11.97
N THR A 266 -11.18 -8.49 -13.05
CA THR A 266 -9.75 -8.26 -13.25
C THR A 266 -9.52 -6.76 -13.46
N VAL A 267 -8.55 -6.19 -12.75
CA VAL A 267 -8.22 -4.76 -12.79
C VAL A 267 -7.18 -4.50 -13.87
N ASP A 268 -7.50 -3.64 -14.85
CA ASP A 268 -6.52 -3.14 -15.81
C ASP A 268 -5.69 -2.00 -15.19
N TYR A 269 -4.81 -2.38 -14.28
CA TYR A 269 -3.90 -1.44 -13.61
C TYR A 269 -2.83 -0.89 -14.57
N GLU A 270 -2.54 -1.59 -15.67
CA GLU A 270 -1.55 -1.18 -16.67
C GLU A 270 -2.00 0.08 -17.42
N THR A 271 -3.28 0.13 -17.84
CA THR A 271 -3.87 1.35 -18.42
C THR A 271 -3.86 2.50 -17.42
N MET A 272 -4.34 2.27 -16.19
CA MET A 272 -4.39 3.33 -15.17
C MET A 272 -3.00 3.87 -14.81
N ARG A 273 -2.01 2.98 -14.71
CA ARG A 273 -0.59 3.34 -14.46
C ARG A 273 -0.06 4.21 -15.59
N ARG A 274 -0.22 3.76 -16.84
CA ARG A 274 0.28 4.48 -18.03
C ARG A 274 -0.29 5.89 -18.10
N GLU A 275 -1.61 6.05 -17.97
CA GLU A 275 -2.25 7.36 -18.06
C GLU A 275 -1.77 8.31 -16.96
N LEU A 276 -1.54 7.81 -15.73
CA LEU A 276 -1.02 8.64 -14.64
C LEU A 276 0.41 9.10 -14.92
N LEU A 277 1.28 8.20 -15.41
CA LEU A 277 2.64 8.56 -15.81
C LEU A 277 2.64 9.62 -16.92
N GLU A 278 1.82 9.44 -17.95
CA GLU A 278 1.64 10.40 -19.04
C GLU A 278 1.16 11.76 -18.53
N LEU A 279 0.17 11.78 -17.62
CA LEU A 279 -0.34 13.02 -17.00
C LEU A 279 0.74 13.75 -16.18
N LEU A 280 1.59 13.00 -15.48
CA LEU A 280 2.71 13.56 -14.71
C LEU A 280 3.86 14.02 -15.62
N GLY A 281 3.85 13.68 -16.91
CA GLY A 281 4.94 13.91 -17.84
C GLY A 281 6.16 13.02 -17.55
N TRP A 282 5.92 11.82 -17.01
CA TRP A 282 6.91 10.79 -16.79
C TRP A 282 6.84 9.77 -17.93
N ASP A 283 8.00 9.26 -18.34
CA ASP A 283 8.07 8.28 -19.40
C ASP A 283 7.42 6.95 -18.97
N ALA A 284 6.49 6.41 -19.78
CA ALA A 284 5.70 5.24 -19.40
C ALA A 284 6.51 3.92 -19.36
N GLN A 285 7.71 3.89 -19.96
CA GLN A 285 8.58 2.71 -20.05
C GLN A 285 9.72 2.73 -19.02
N THR A 286 10.08 3.90 -18.53
CA THR A 286 11.22 4.10 -17.61
C THR A 286 10.81 4.74 -16.29
N THR A 287 9.63 5.38 -16.23
CA THR A 287 9.13 6.25 -15.15
C THR A 287 9.97 7.49 -14.88
N ILE A 288 10.96 7.79 -15.73
CA ILE A 288 11.80 8.97 -15.55
C ILE A 288 10.96 10.23 -15.84
N PRO A 289 10.91 11.21 -14.92
CA PRO A 289 10.29 12.50 -15.19
C PRO A 289 10.99 13.22 -16.35
N SER A 290 10.21 13.72 -17.31
CA SER A 290 10.77 14.54 -18.40
C SER A 290 11.33 15.87 -17.87
N GLU A 291 12.25 16.46 -18.64
CA GLU A 291 12.78 17.79 -18.32
C GLU A 291 11.67 18.85 -18.27
N ASP A 292 10.70 18.80 -19.18
CA ASP A 292 9.54 19.70 -19.18
C ASP A 292 8.67 19.53 -17.93
N ALA A 293 8.45 18.28 -17.48
CA ALA A 293 7.71 18.00 -16.25
C ALA A 293 8.43 18.55 -15.01
N LEU A 294 9.77 18.42 -14.95
CA LEU A 294 10.57 18.96 -13.86
C LEU A 294 10.58 20.50 -13.87
N ARG A 295 10.75 21.13 -15.04
CA ARG A 295 10.68 22.59 -15.20
C ARG A 295 9.32 23.16 -14.80
N ARG A 296 8.21 22.49 -15.16
CA ARG A 296 6.85 22.88 -14.76
C ARG A 296 6.69 22.96 -13.24
N LEU A 297 7.45 22.15 -12.50
CA LEU A 297 7.38 22.02 -11.06
C LEU A 297 8.54 22.73 -10.33
N ASP A 298 9.37 23.51 -11.01
CA ASP A 298 10.60 24.12 -10.45
C ASP A 298 11.54 23.10 -9.79
N MET A 299 11.71 21.93 -10.41
CA MET A 299 12.47 20.78 -9.91
C MET A 299 13.67 20.40 -10.78
N GLU A 300 14.20 21.30 -11.60
CA GLU A 300 15.30 21.04 -12.54
C GLU A 300 16.59 20.59 -11.83
N PHE A 301 16.73 20.86 -10.53
CA PHE A 301 17.84 20.34 -9.73
C PHE A 301 17.91 18.81 -9.72
N LEU A 302 16.79 18.12 -9.98
CA LEU A 302 16.75 16.65 -10.11
C LEU A 302 17.36 16.14 -11.43
N LEU A 303 17.56 16.99 -12.44
CA LEU A 303 18.22 16.61 -13.70
C LEU A 303 19.67 16.14 -13.45
N ALA A 304 20.31 16.67 -12.41
CA ALA A 304 21.66 16.24 -12.03
C ALA A 304 21.71 14.77 -11.59
N ASP A 305 20.60 14.25 -11.03
CA ASP A 305 20.48 12.85 -10.63
C ASP A 305 19.98 11.95 -11.78
N ALA A 306 19.51 12.51 -12.91
CA ALA A 306 18.93 11.74 -14.00
C ALA A 306 19.89 10.70 -14.59
N ALA A 307 21.20 10.99 -14.62
CA ALA A 307 22.23 10.05 -15.06
C ALA A 307 22.43 8.85 -14.11
N ARG A 308 21.87 8.90 -12.90
CA ARG A 308 21.91 7.85 -11.87
C ARG A 308 20.60 7.08 -11.76
N PHE A 309 19.56 7.49 -12.48
CA PHE A 309 18.28 6.79 -12.43
C PHE A 309 18.44 5.42 -13.08
N GLU A 310 18.17 4.38 -12.30
CA GLU A 310 18.20 3.02 -12.82
C GLU A 310 16.85 2.66 -13.43
N VAL A 311 16.86 2.48 -14.74
CA VAL A 311 15.74 1.89 -15.46
C VAL A 311 15.90 0.38 -15.37
N GLY A 312 15.38 -0.22 -14.30
CA GLY A 312 15.31 -1.67 -14.21
C GLY A 312 14.62 -2.23 -15.45
N ALA A 313 15.17 -3.28 -16.06
CA ALA A 313 14.59 -3.88 -17.26
C ALA A 313 13.15 -4.31 -16.94
N VAL A 314 12.17 -3.72 -17.62
CA VAL A 314 10.80 -4.22 -17.63
C VAL A 314 10.89 -5.64 -18.17
N GLN A 315 10.67 -6.65 -17.33
CA GLN A 315 10.52 -8.01 -17.84
C GLN A 315 9.25 -8.00 -18.68
N SER A 316 9.43 -8.03 -20.01
CA SER A 316 8.35 -8.29 -20.94
C SER A 316 7.74 -9.63 -20.58
N SER A 317 6.52 -9.63 -20.04
CA SER A 317 5.67 -10.82 -19.95
C SER A 317 5.29 -11.31 -21.34
#